data_AF-A0A067NUN1-F1
#
_entry.id   AF-A0A067NUN1-F1
#
_cell.length_a   1.000
_cell.length_b   1.000
_cell.length_c   1.000
_cell.angle_alpha   90.00
_cell.angle_beta   90.00
_cell.angle_gamma   90.00
#
_symmetry.space_group_name_H-M   'P 1'
#
loop_
_entity.id
_entity.type
_entity.pdbx_description
1 polymer ?
#
loop_
_entity_poly.entity_id
_entity_poly.type
_entity_poly.pdbx_seq_one_letter_code
_entity_poly.pdbx_strand_id
1 'polypeptide(L)'
;MPRPTSHGKKRDASYIPRPPNAFILFRSSFIRSQQVPGKVEGNHSTLSKIIGMYWKTLPKEEREQWEQKAVDAQAEHRKRYPDWRFRP
;
A
#
# COMPACT_ATOMS: atom_id res chain seq x y z
N MET A 1 8.75 -14.08 25.97
CA MET A 1 9.34 -13.38 24.80
C MET A 1 8.42 -12.22 24.40
N PRO A 2 8.75 -10.95 24.72
CA PRO A 2 7.95 -9.81 24.26
C PRO A 2 8.23 -9.52 22.76
N ARG A 3 7.16 -9.34 21.97
CA ARG A 3 7.23 -8.99 20.54
C ARG A 3 7.75 -7.56 20.39
N PRO A 4 8.66 -7.26 19.44
CA PRO A 4 9.20 -5.92 19.28
C PRO A 4 8.09 -4.95 18.89
N THR A 5 8.00 -3.87 19.67
CA THR A 5 7.09 -2.75 19.48
C THR A 5 7.38 -2.06 18.16
N SER A 6 6.30 -1.79 17.42
CA SER A 6 6.28 -1.08 16.15
C SER A 6 7.04 0.23 16.26
N HIS A 7 8.17 0.35 15.54
CA HIS A 7 8.92 1.60 15.40
C HIS A 7 8.12 2.58 14.55
N GLY A 8 7.12 3.23 15.15
CA GLY A 8 6.47 4.42 14.58
C GLY A 8 7.42 5.61 14.69
N LYS A 9 8.51 5.61 13.91
CA LYS A 9 9.42 6.76 13.83
C LYS A 9 8.61 7.94 13.30
N LYS A 10 8.45 8.99 14.11
CA LYS A 10 7.78 10.24 13.73
C LYS A 10 8.41 10.69 12.41
N ARG A 11 7.62 10.68 11.34
CA ARG A 11 8.10 11.04 10.00
C ARG A 11 8.28 12.55 9.98
N ASP A 12 9.49 13.03 9.68
CA ASP A 12 9.76 14.45 9.44
C ASP A 12 8.76 15.02 8.43
N ALA A 13 8.40 16.30 8.56
CA ALA A 13 7.45 16.96 7.66
C ALA A 13 7.90 16.95 6.18
N SER A 14 9.20 16.77 5.94
CA SER A 14 9.81 16.59 4.60
C SER A 14 9.73 15.15 4.08
N TYR A 15 9.07 14.23 4.80
CA TYR A 15 8.93 12.84 4.38
C TYR A 15 7.93 12.72 3.23
N ILE A 16 8.47 12.59 2.03
CA ILE A 16 7.69 12.26 0.85
C ILE A 16 7.38 10.75 0.90
N PRO A 17 6.09 10.36 0.98
CA PRO A 17 5.68 8.97 1.05
C PRO A 17 6.04 8.24 -0.25
N ARG A 18 6.30 6.94 -0.16
CA ARG A 18 6.63 6.14 -1.35
C ARG A 18 5.44 6.15 -2.31
N PRO A 19 5.70 6.15 -3.64
CA PRO A 19 4.63 5.93 -4.60
C PRO A 19 3.93 4.59 -4.31
N PRO A 20 2.59 4.57 -4.28
CA PRO A 20 1.85 3.35 -4.01
C PRO A 20 2.03 2.37 -5.17
N ASN A 21 2.46 1.14 -4.87
CA ASN A 21 2.49 0.07 -5.87
C ASN A 21 1.07 -0.49 -6.12
N ALA A 22 0.95 -1.40 -7.09
CA ALA A 22 -0.33 -1.99 -7.49
C ALA A 22 -1.07 -2.62 -6.30
N PHE A 23 -0.34 -3.32 -5.43
CA PHE A 23 -0.88 -3.93 -4.22
C PHE A 23 -1.32 -2.90 -3.17
N ILE A 24 -0.61 -1.78 -3.00
CA ILE A 24 -1.00 -0.71 -2.06
C ILE A 24 -2.26 0.00 -2.55
N LEU A 25 -2.38 0.25 -3.86
CA LEU A 25 -3.61 0.78 -4.47
C LEU A 25 -4.78 -0.17 -4.26
N PHE A 26 -4.58 -1.46 -4.57
CA PHE A 26 -5.59 -2.48 -4.37
C PHE A 26 -6.00 -2.61 -2.89
N ARG A 27 -5.03 -2.66 -1.98
CA ARG A 27 -5.27 -2.69 -0.53
C ARG A 27 -6.07 -1.47 -0.07
N SER A 28 -5.70 -0.27 -0.52
CA SER A 28 -6.41 0.95 -0.15
C SER A 28 -7.84 0.95 -0.70
N SER A 29 -8.03 0.48 -1.93
CA SER A 29 -9.36 0.30 -2.53
C SER A 29 -10.18 -0.74 -1.77
N PHE A 30 -9.59 -1.88 -1.39
CA PHE A 30 -10.25 -2.95 -0.65
C PHE A 30 -10.67 -2.50 0.76
N ILE A 31 -9.81 -1.73 1.44
CA ILE A 31 -10.13 -1.13 2.74
C ILE A 31 -11.24 -0.07 2.59
N ARG A 32 -11.14 0.81 1.59
CA ARG A 32 -12.16 1.85 1.31
C ARG A 32 -13.50 1.25 0.89
N SER A 33 -13.48 0.15 0.15
CA SER A 33 -14.68 -0.58 -0.29
C SER A 33 -15.45 -1.24 0.86
N GLN A 34 -15.01 -1.06 2.11
CA GLN A 34 -15.79 -1.39 3.30
C GLN A 34 -16.22 -2.88 3.40
N GLN A 35 -15.48 -3.78 2.74
CA GLN A 35 -15.65 -5.23 2.92
C GLN A 35 -15.16 -5.71 4.31
N VAL A 36 -14.80 -4.76 5.17
CA VAL A 36 -14.35 -4.99 6.53
C VAL A 36 -15.19 -4.10 7.45
N PRO A 37 -16.10 -4.67 8.28
CA PRO A 37 -16.84 -3.88 9.26
C PRO A 37 -15.83 -3.20 10.18
N GLY A 38 -16.08 -1.95 10.57
CA GLY A 38 -15.15 -1.03 11.25
C GLY A 38 -14.45 -1.55 12.53
N LYS A 39 -14.75 -2.78 12.96
CA LYS A 39 -14.04 -3.53 14.00
C LYS A 39 -12.67 -4.08 13.56
N VAL A 40 -12.38 -4.17 12.25
CA VAL A 40 -11.12 -4.76 11.73
C VAL A 40 -10.02 -3.73 11.49
N GLU A 41 -10.22 -2.46 11.84
CA GLU A 41 -9.11 -1.49 11.92
C GLU A 41 -7.99 -1.96 12.88
N GLY A 42 -8.30 -2.77 13.88
CA GLY A 42 -7.28 -3.35 14.78
C GLY A 42 -6.43 -4.47 14.15
N ASN A 43 -6.90 -5.15 13.10
CA ASN A 43 -6.27 -6.35 12.56
C ASN A 43 -5.73 -6.15 11.13
N HIS A 44 -4.98 -5.08 10.91
CA HIS A 44 -4.25 -4.84 9.65
C HIS A 44 -3.37 -6.03 9.22
N SER A 45 -2.88 -6.83 10.18
CA SER A 45 -2.13 -8.07 9.91
C SER A 45 -2.97 -9.12 9.17
N THR A 46 -4.21 -9.35 9.61
CA THR A 46 -5.11 -10.32 8.97
C THR A 46 -5.58 -9.82 7.62
N LEU A 47 -5.91 -8.53 7.52
CA LEU A 47 -6.25 -7.89 6.25
C LEU A 47 -5.13 -8.03 5.23
N SER A 48 -3.88 -7.77 5.61
CA SER A 48 -2.75 -7.88 4.69
C SER A 48 -2.56 -9.32 4.19
N LYS A 49 -2.84 -10.33 5.04
CA LYS A 49 -2.84 -11.74 4.62
C LYS A 49 -3.96 -12.05 3.63
N ILE A 50 -5.20 -11.63 3.93
CA ILE A 50 -6.36 -11.87 3.05
C ILE A 50 -6.16 -11.17 1.71
N ILE A 51 -5.81 -9.89 1.72
CA ILE A 51 -5.59 -9.11 0.50
C ILE A 51 -4.40 -9.70 -0.29
N GLY A 52 -3.36 -10.18 0.39
CA GLY A 52 -2.25 -10.89 -0.27
C GLY A 52 -2.67 -12.19 -0.96
N MET A 53 -3.62 -12.93 -0.37
CA MET A 53 -4.22 -14.10 -1.01
C MET A 53 -5.10 -13.69 -2.19
N TYR A 54 -6.00 -12.72 -1.99
CA TYR A 54 -6.91 -12.23 -3.03
C TYR A 54 -6.15 -11.66 -4.22
N TRP A 55 -5.08 -10.90 -3.97
CA TRP A 55 -4.20 -10.37 -5.00
C TRP A 55 -3.57 -11.46 -5.85
N LYS A 56 -3.17 -12.59 -5.24
CA LYS A 56 -2.65 -13.75 -5.97
C LYS A 56 -3.73 -14.47 -6.78
N THR A 57 -4.97 -14.49 -6.30
CA THR A 57 -6.10 -15.08 -7.01
C THR A 57 -6.74 -14.17 -8.06
N LEU A 58 -6.43 -12.85 -8.05
CA LEU A 58 -6.94 -11.93 -9.07
C LEU A 58 -6.52 -12.37 -10.48
N PRO A 59 -7.40 -12.21 -11.47
CA PRO A 59 -7.06 -12.44 -12.87
C PRO A 59 -5.97 -11.47 -13.34
N LYS A 60 -5.21 -11.89 -14.34
CA LYS A 60 -4.12 -11.08 -14.91
C LYS A 60 -4.61 -9.71 -15.38
N GLU A 61 -5.79 -9.62 -15.99
CA GLU A 61 -6.35 -8.35 -16.47
C GLU A 61 -6.56 -7.34 -15.34
N GLU A 62 -7.17 -7.74 -14.22
CA GLU A 62 -7.33 -6.84 -13.08
C GLU A 62 -5.97 -6.44 -12.50
N ARG A 63 -5.06 -7.41 -12.36
CA ARG A 63 -3.71 -7.16 -11.86
C ARG A 63 -2.98 -6.14 -12.74
N GLU A 64 -3.09 -6.29 -14.05
CA GLU A 64 -2.47 -5.40 -15.04
C GLU A 64 -3.05 -3.99 -14.96
N GLN A 65 -4.37 -3.83 -14.79
CA GLN A 65 -4.98 -2.53 -14.55
C GLN A 65 -4.42 -1.83 -13.30
N TRP A 66 -4.21 -2.58 -12.22
CA TRP A 66 -3.61 -2.04 -11.00
C TRP A 66 -2.11 -1.76 -11.15
N GLU A 67 -1.38 -2.59 -11.89
CA GLU A 67 0.03 -2.37 -12.23
C GLU A 67 0.19 -1.12 -13.08
N GLN A 68 -0.65 -0.92 -14.09
CA GLN A 68 -0.61 0.27 -14.94
C GLN A 68 -0.89 1.54 -14.12
N LYS A 69 -1.92 1.53 -13.27
CA LYS A 69 -2.19 2.64 -12.33
C LYS A 69 -1.01 2.90 -11.38
N ALA A 70 -0.30 1.86 -10.95
CA ALA A 70 0.86 2.00 -10.08
C ALA A 70 2.09 2.55 -10.83
N VAL A 71 2.28 2.15 -12.09
CA VAL A 71 3.31 2.71 -12.97
C VAL A 71 3.04 4.19 -13.19
N ASP A 72 1.79 4.56 -13.50
CA ASP A 72 1.40 5.97 -13.65
C ASP A 72 1.60 6.77 -12.36
N ALA A 73 1.15 6.25 -11.22
CA ALA A 73 1.35 6.89 -9.92
C ALA A 73 2.84 7.03 -9.56
N GLN A 74 3.66 6.03 -9.89
CA GLN A 74 5.11 6.10 -9.69
C GLN A 74 5.76 7.12 -10.62
N ALA A 75 5.35 7.17 -11.89
CA ALA A 75 5.85 8.13 -12.86
C ALA A 75 5.45 9.57 -12.47
N GLU A 76 4.19 9.78 -12.08
CA GLU A 76 3.70 11.04 -11.52
C GLU A 76 4.48 11.45 -10.27
N HIS A 77 4.68 10.52 -9.33
CA HIS A 77 5.46 10.80 -8.12
C HIS A 77 6.90 11.20 -8.45
N ARG A 78 7.53 10.51 -9.40
CA ARG A 78 8.89 10.84 -9.87
C ARG A 78 8.94 12.19 -10.58
N LYS A 79 7.89 12.56 -11.33
CA LYS A 79 7.76 13.88 -11.96
C LYS A 79 7.55 14.99 -10.94
N ARG A 80 6.69 14.77 -9.94
CA ARG A 80 6.39 15.74 -8.87
C ARG A 80 7.54 15.90 -7.89
N TYR A 81 8.28 14.83 -7.64
CA TYR A 81 9.43 14.81 -6.73
C TYR A 81 10.67 14.24 -7.44
N PRO A 82 11.30 15.01 -8.33
CA PRO A 82 12.50 14.57 -9.05
C PRO A 82 13.69 14.32 -8.12
N ASP A 83 13.79 15.09 -7.01
CA ASP A 83 14.80 14.93 -5.95
C ASP A 83 14.47 13.83 -4.93
N TRP A 84 13.32 13.15 -5.07
CA TRP A 84 12.97 12.06 -4.18
C TRP A 84 13.84 10.84 -4.46
N ARG A 85 14.71 10.53 -3.51
CA ARG A 85 15.57 9.36 -3.55
C ARG A 85 15.18 8.40 -2.45
N PHE A 86 14.96 7.14 -2.81
CA PHE A 86 14.74 6.07 -1.86
C PHE A 86 15.98 5.91 -0.97
N ARG A 87 15.86 6.28 0.31
CA ARG A 87 16.85 5.98 1.34
C ARG A 87 16.35 4.77 2.14
N PRO A 88 16.96 3.58 1.99
CA PRO A 88 16.57 2.39 2.73
C PRO A 88 16.79 2.56 4.23
#